data_AF-A0A954SZK4-F1
#
_entry.id   AF-A0A954SZK4-F1
#
_cell.length_a   1.000
_cell.length_b   1.000
_cell.length_c   1.000
_cell.angle_alpha   90.00
_cell.angle_beta   90.00
_cell.angle_gamma   90.00
#
_symmetry.space_group_name_H-M   'P 1'
#
loop_
_entity.id
_entity.type
_entity.pdbx_description
1 polymer ?
#
loop_
_entity_poly.entity_id
_entity_poly.type
_entity_poly.pdbx_seq_one_letter_code
_entity_poly.pdbx_strand_id
1 'polypeptide(L)'
;MSDAMAIAVPTRRREVVFWLASATSFLLYLHRYTWNLIRPQLQEEYGFSNTTLEALGTSFYATYAFGSVPSGVVIDLFGAHLVLVVIVLVWSLALPLHGVTGNIYGIGAVRLV
;
A
#
# COMPACT_ATOMS: atom_id res chain seq x y z
N MET A 1 13.54 40.08 -35.56
CA MET A 1 12.32 39.53 -34.93
C MET A 1 12.09 38.12 -35.45
N SER A 2 12.82 37.13 -34.93
CA SER A 2 12.51 35.69 -35.05
C SER A 2 13.59 34.91 -34.29
N ASP A 3 13.81 35.22 -33.01
CA ASP A 3 14.55 34.31 -32.14
C ASP A 3 13.61 33.16 -31.78
N ALA A 4 14.05 31.97 -32.14
CA ALA A 4 13.30 30.74 -32.08
C ALA A 4 12.80 30.46 -30.65
N MET A 5 11.50 30.16 -30.53
CA MET A 5 10.99 29.32 -29.46
C MET A 5 11.69 27.96 -29.55
N ALA A 6 12.84 27.82 -28.88
CA ALA A 6 13.46 26.52 -28.65
C ALA A 6 12.49 25.71 -27.79
N ILE A 7 11.68 24.85 -28.44
CA ILE A 7 10.80 23.91 -27.75
C ILE A 7 11.72 22.95 -27.00
N ALA A 8 11.78 23.09 -25.68
CA ALA A 8 12.53 22.19 -24.81
C ALA A 8 12.06 20.76 -25.10
N VAL A 9 12.96 19.90 -25.60
CA VAL A 9 12.64 18.50 -25.88
C VAL A 9 12.22 17.86 -24.56
N PRO A 10 10.98 17.37 -24.44
CA PRO A 10 10.52 16.84 -23.18
C PRO A 10 11.35 15.62 -22.78
N THR A 11 11.89 15.65 -21.57
CA THR A 11 12.70 14.55 -21.05
C THR A 11 11.84 13.31 -20.84
N ARG A 12 12.34 12.12 -21.22
CA ARG A 12 11.65 10.82 -21.05
C ARG A 12 11.38 10.43 -19.58
N ARG A 13 11.87 11.23 -18.62
CA ARG A 13 11.72 11.03 -17.17
C ARG A 13 10.26 10.96 -16.73
N ARG A 14 9.36 11.75 -17.33
CA ARG A 14 7.93 11.72 -16.98
C ARG A 14 7.28 10.36 -17.25
N GLU A 15 7.69 9.68 -18.32
CA GLU A 15 7.15 8.36 -18.69
C GLU A 15 7.63 7.31 -17.68
N VAL A 16 8.90 7.39 -17.28
CA VAL A 16 9.46 6.51 -16.24
C VAL A 16 8.71 6.69 -14.92
N VAL A 17 8.51 7.93 -14.47
CA VAL A 17 7.76 8.22 -13.23
C VAL A 17 6.32 7.70 -13.33
N PHE A 18 5.65 7.89 -14.47
CA PHE A 18 4.31 7.37 -14.70
C PHE A 18 4.24 5.84 -14.59
N TRP A 19 5.17 5.13 -15.23
CA TRP A 19 5.21 3.66 -15.17
C TRP A 19 5.54 3.15 -13.77
N LEU A 20 6.47 3.80 -13.06
CA LEU A 20 6.79 3.46 -11.68
C LEU A 20 5.56 3.65 -10.77
N ALA A 21 4.91 4.81 -10.83
CA ALA A 21 3.71 5.07 -10.04
C ALA A 21 2.57 4.09 -10.36
N SER A 22 2.38 3.77 -11.65
CA SER A 22 1.37 2.79 -12.09
C SER A 22 1.68 1.38 -11.57
N ALA A 23 2.94 0.94 -11.65
CA ALA A 23 3.37 -0.35 -11.13
C ALA A 23 3.21 -0.42 -9.60
N THR A 24 3.59 0.63 -8.88
CA THR A 24 3.37 0.73 -7.42
C THR A 24 1.88 0.64 -7.08
N SER A 25 1.03 1.37 -7.80
CA SER A 25 -0.42 1.30 -7.61
C SER A 25 -0.97 -0.09 -7.87
N PHE A 26 -0.52 -0.75 -8.95
CA PHE A 26 -0.92 -2.11 -9.28
C PHE A 26 -0.54 -3.10 -8.16
N LEU A 27 0.70 -3.03 -7.66
CA LEU A 27 1.17 -3.91 -6.58
C LEU A 27 0.38 -3.70 -5.28
N LEU A 28 0.04 -2.47 -4.93
CA LEU A 28 -0.78 -2.16 -3.75
C LEU A 28 -2.19 -2.75 -3.85
N TYR A 29 -2.81 -2.67 -5.04
CA TYR A 29 -4.11 -3.29 -5.27
C TYR A 29 -4.05 -4.81 -5.27
N LEU A 30 -3.01 -5.39 -5.89
CA LEU A 30 -2.78 -6.83 -5.84
C LEU A 30 -2.66 -7.32 -4.40
N HIS A 31 -1.90 -6.60 -3.58
CA HIS A 31 -1.79 -6.92 -2.16
C HIS A 31 -3.15 -6.87 -1.46
N ARG A 32 -3.96 -5.80 -1.66
CA ARG A 32 -5.31 -5.73 -1.07
C ARG A 32 -6.19 -6.91 -1.47
N TYR A 33 -6.02 -7.41 -2.70
CA TYR A 33 -6.79 -8.54 -3.23
C TYR A 33 -6.35 -9.90 -2.66
N THR A 34 -5.06 -10.08 -2.34
CA THR A 34 -4.56 -11.34 -1.77
C THR A 34 -5.27 -11.78 -0.49
N TRP A 35 -5.83 -10.85 0.29
CA TRP A 35 -6.66 -11.19 1.46
C TRP A 35 -7.85 -12.08 1.10
N ASN A 36 -8.57 -11.73 0.05
CA ASN A 36 -9.76 -12.48 -0.37
C ASN A 36 -9.38 -13.91 -0.81
N LEU A 37 -8.15 -14.10 -1.29
CA LEU A 37 -7.62 -15.40 -1.67
C LEU A 37 -7.22 -16.24 -0.45
N ILE A 38 -6.59 -15.64 0.56
CA ILE A 38 -6.08 -16.37 1.74
C ILE A 38 -7.13 -16.60 2.83
N ARG A 39 -8.22 -15.82 2.87
CA ARG A 39 -9.32 -15.99 3.85
C ARG A 39 -9.80 -17.45 4.01
N PRO A 40 -10.15 -18.19 2.94
CA PRO A 40 -10.58 -19.58 3.09
C PRO A 40 -9.49 -20.49 3.66
N GLN A 41 -8.23 -20.27 3.30
CA GLN A 41 -7.08 -21.04 3.80
C GLN A 41 -6.87 -20.79 5.30
N LEU A 42 -6.95 -19.53 5.74
CA LEU A 42 -6.87 -19.16 7.16
C LEU A 42 -8.02 -19.74 7.98
N GLN A 43 -9.22 -19.83 7.37
CA GLN A 43 -10.38 -20.45 8.01
C GLN A 43 -10.18 -21.96 8.20
N GLU A 44 -9.61 -22.65 7.19
CA GLU A 44 -9.32 -24.07 7.26
C GLU A 44 -8.20 -24.39 8.25
N GLU A 45 -7.12 -23.60 8.25
CA GLU A 45 -5.94 -23.86 9.09
C GLU A 45 -6.15 -23.50 10.57
N TYR A 46 -6.83 -22.38 10.86
CA TYR A 46 -6.97 -21.85 12.21
C TYR A 46 -8.40 -21.93 12.77
N GLY A 47 -9.38 -22.37 11.97
CA GLY A 47 -10.77 -22.49 12.41
C GLY A 47 -11.46 -21.15 12.72
N PHE A 48 -10.95 -20.03 12.19
CA PHE A 48 -11.50 -18.70 12.48
C PHE A 48 -12.93 -18.53 11.95
N SER A 49 -13.77 -17.85 12.73
CA SER A 49 -15.13 -17.52 12.29
C SER A 49 -15.12 -16.49 11.15
N ASN A 50 -16.15 -16.52 10.29
CA ASN A 50 -16.32 -15.53 9.22
C ASN A 50 -16.33 -14.10 9.78
N THR A 51 -17.04 -13.87 10.88
CA THR A 51 -17.12 -12.56 11.55
C THR A 51 -15.74 -12.06 11.98
N THR A 52 -14.88 -12.94 12.48
CA THR A 52 -13.52 -12.58 12.91
C THR A 52 -12.64 -12.20 11.73
N LEU A 53 -12.69 -12.98 10.63
CA LEU A 53 -11.95 -12.67 9.40
C LEU A 53 -12.45 -11.37 8.74
N GLU A 54 -13.74 -11.08 8.83
CA GLU A 54 -14.31 -9.81 8.33
C GLU A 54 -13.90 -8.61 9.20
N ALA A 55 -13.87 -8.79 10.52
CA ALA A 55 -13.37 -7.77 11.45
C ALA A 55 -11.89 -7.44 11.16
N LEU A 56 -11.06 -8.45 10.91
CA LEU A 56 -9.66 -8.27 10.47
C LEU A 56 -9.54 -7.64 9.08
N GLY A 57 -10.47 -7.93 8.18
CA GLY A 57 -10.55 -7.23 6.89
C GLY A 57 -10.90 -5.75 7.06
N THR A 58 -11.82 -5.44 7.98
CA THR A 58 -12.35 -4.09 8.23
C THR A 58 -11.37 -3.21 8.99
N SER A 59 -10.56 -3.78 9.89
CA SER A 59 -9.56 -3.04 10.68
C SER A 59 -8.54 -2.32 9.80
N PHE A 60 -8.18 -2.92 8.66
CA PHE A 60 -7.35 -2.27 7.65
C PHE A 60 -8.01 -0.99 7.08
N TYR A 61 -9.30 -1.07 6.71
CA TYR A 61 -10.03 0.09 6.17
C TYR A 61 -10.21 1.20 7.20
N ALA A 62 -10.45 0.84 8.47
CA ALA A 62 -10.53 1.80 9.55
C ALA A 62 -9.21 2.58 9.69
N THR A 63 -8.09 1.87 9.75
CA THR A 63 -6.77 2.49 9.90
C THR A 63 -6.40 3.33 8.67
N TYR A 64 -6.75 2.86 7.47
CA TYR A 64 -6.57 3.63 6.23
C TYR A 64 -7.38 4.93 6.25
N ALA A 65 -8.64 4.90 6.71
CA ALA A 65 -9.47 6.09 6.81
C ALA A 65 -8.85 7.10 7.78
N PHE A 66 -8.45 6.66 8.98
CA PHE A 66 -7.81 7.54 9.97
C PHE A 66 -6.43 8.04 9.53
N GLY A 67 -5.66 7.23 8.80
CA GLY A 67 -4.33 7.58 8.30
C GLY A 67 -4.35 8.51 7.08
N SER A 68 -5.45 8.55 6.32
CA SER A 68 -5.54 9.32 5.06
C SER A 68 -5.34 10.83 5.23
N VAL A 69 -5.94 11.43 6.27
CA VAL A 69 -5.80 12.86 6.58
C VAL A 69 -4.39 13.21 7.06
N PRO A 70 -3.83 12.58 8.10
CA PRO A 70 -2.50 12.90 8.58
C PRO A 70 -1.42 12.58 7.55
N SER A 71 -1.57 11.51 6.75
CA SER A 71 -0.62 11.21 5.67
C SER A 71 -0.60 12.31 4.61
N GLY A 72 -1.75 12.90 4.26
CA GLY A 72 -1.80 14.07 3.37
C GLY A 72 -0.97 15.24 3.91
N VAL A 73 -1.14 15.58 5.19
CA VAL A 73 -0.35 16.63 5.84
C VAL A 73 1.15 16.31 5.83
N VAL A 74 1.53 15.07 6.13
CA VAL A 74 2.93 14.63 6.10
C VAL A 74 3.51 14.70 4.68
N ILE A 75 2.75 14.33 3.66
CA ILE A 75 3.16 14.43 2.25
C ILE A 75 3.39 15.88 1.85
N ASP A 76 2.51 16.79 2.28
CA ASP A 76 2.64 18.22 2.00
C ASP A 76 3.85 18.84 2.69
N LEU A 77 4.19 18.38 3.91
CA LEU A 77 5.31 18.88 4.70
C LEU A 77 6.68 18.35 4.25
N PHE A 78 6.79 17.05 3.95
CA PHE A 78 8.07 16.37 3.68
C PHE A 78 8.30 16.05 2.19
N GLY A 79 7.28 16.23 1.36
CA GLY A 79 7.30 15.95 -0.06
C GLY A 79 7.01 14.48 -0.40
N ALA A 80 6.36 14.27 -1.54
CA ALA A 80 5.89 12.96 -1.98
C ALA A 80 7.00 11.91 -2.15
N HIS A 81 8.20 12.30 -2.58
CA HIS A 81 9.29 11.34 -2.84
C HIS A 81 9.75 10.62 -1.56
N LEU A 82 10.01 11.36 -0.47
CA LEU A 82 10.48 10.76 0.78
C LEU A 82 9.39 9.88 1.39
N VAL A 83 8.16 10.38 1.42
CA VAL A 83 7.04 9.67 2.03
C VAL A 83 6.70 8.39 1.25
N LEU A 84 6.73 8.43 -0.09
CA LEU A 84 6.53 7.23 -0.91
C LEU A 84 7.59 6.15 -0.63
N VAL A 85 8.86 6.54 -0.51
CA VAL A 85 9.93 5.57 -0.18
C VAL A 85 9.69 4.92 1.17
N VAL A 86 9.38 5.72 2.21
CA VAL A 86 9.11 5.21 3.56
C VAL A 86 7.91 4.26 3.56
N ILE A 87 6.80 4.65 2.93
CA ILE A 87 5.59 3.82 2.84
C ILE A 87 5.89 2.49 2.13
N VAL A 88 6.61 2.52 1.00
CA VAL A 88 6.98 1.31 0.25
C VAL A 88 7.85 0.38 1.10
N LEU A 89 8.81 0.92 1.86
CA LEU A 89 9.65 0.11 2.75
C LEU A 89 8.85 -0.53 3.87
N VAL A 90 7.99 0.24 4.54
CA VAL A 90 7.11 -0.26 5.61
C VAL A 90 6.22 -1.39 5.07
N TRP A 91 5.59 -1.19 3.90
CA TRP A 91 4.76 -2.19 3.25
C TRP A 91 5.54 -3.46 2.87
N SER A 92 6.75 -3.29 2.34
CA SER A 92 7.60 -4.41 1.92
C SER A 92 8.07 -5.27 3.11
N LEU A 93 8.20 -4.67 4.29
CA LEU A 93 8.54 -5.38 5.52
C LEU A 93 7.32 -6.02 6.18
N ALA A 94 6.14 -5.38 6.11
CA ALA A 94 4.90 -5.92 6.66
C ALA A 94 4.42 -7.19 5.94
N LEU A 95 4.58 -7.25 4.63
CA LEU A 95 4.17 -8.39 3.79
C LEU A 95 4.66 -9.77 4.28
N PRO A 96 5.97 -10.02 4.44
CA PRO A 96 6.45 -11.32 4.91
C PRO A 96 6.03 -11.62 6.35
N LEU A 97 5.77 -10.60 7.17
CA LEU A 97 5.30 -10.80 8.55
C LEU A 97 3.91 -11.46 8.59
N HIS A 98 3.04 -11.26 7.59
CA HIS A 98 1.76 -11.98 7.50
C HIS A 98 1.93 -13.50 7.45
N GLY A 99 2.98 -14.01 6.80
CA GLY A 99 3.25 -15.44 6.71
C GLY A 99 3.96 -16.03 7.93
N VAL A 100 4.59 -15.19 8.76
CA VAL A 100 5.31 -15.62 9.96
C VAL A 100 4.39 -15.67 11.18
N THR A 101 3.28 -14.92 11.17
CA THR A 101 2.35 -14.86 12.30
C THR A 101 1.29 -15.96 12.26
N GLY A 102 1.47 -17.03 13.05
CA GLY A 102 0.48 -18.11 13.23
C GLY A 102 -0.59 -17.84 14.30
N ASN A 103 -0.82 -16.58 14.68
CA ASN A 103 -1.81 -16.20 15.70
C ASN A 103 -2.60 -14.97 15.24
N ILE A 104 -3.86 -14.90 15.65
CA ILE A 104 -4.82 -13.89 15.21
C ILE A 104 -4.42 -12.46 15.58
N TYR A 105 -3.73 -12.29 16.71
CA TYR A 105 -3.20 -10.99 17.13
C TYR A 105 -2.04 -10.53 16.25
N GLY A 106 -1.21 -11.46 15.76
CA GLY A 106 -0.11 -11.15 14.83
C GLY A 106 -0.64 -10.79 13.45
N ILE A 107 -1.58 -11.58 12.94
CA ILE A 107 -2.25 -11.29 11.66
C ILE A 107 -2.96 -9.93 11.75
N GLY A 108 -3.67 -9.67 12.85
CA GLY A 108 -4.34 -8.39 13.09
C GLY A 108 -3.39 -7.21 13.16
N ALA A 109 -2.28 -7.32 13.90
CA ALA A 109 -1.30 -6.23 14.05
C ALA A 109 -0.64 -5.85 12.73
N VAL A 110 -0.19 -6.84 11.95
CA VAL A 110 0.43 -6.58 10.64
C VAL A 110 -0.59 -5.97 9.66
N ARG A 111 -1.88 -6.24 9.86
CA ARG A 111 -2.96 -5.73 9.00
C ARG A 111 -3.37 -4.29 9.28
N LEU A 112 -2.90 -3.71 10.38
CA LEU A 112 -3.13 -2.29 10.71
C LEU A 112 -2.15 -1.36 9.98
N VAL A 113 -1.07 -1.92 9.41
CA VAL A 113 -0.07 -1.20 8.61
C VAL A 113 -0.58 -1.00 7.18
#